data_AF-A0A930RDP0-F1
#
_entry.id   AF-A0A930RDP0-F1
#
_cell.length_a   1.000
_cell.length_b   1.000
_cell.length_c   1.000
_cell.angle_alpha   90.00
_cell.angle_beta   90.00
_cell.angle_gamma   90.00
#
_symmetry.space_group_name_H-M   'P 1'
#
loop_
_entity.id
_entity.type
_entity.pdbx_description
1 polymer ?
#
loop_
_entity_poly.entity_id
_entity_poly.type
_entity_poly.pdbx_seq_one_letter_code
_entity_poly.pdbx_strand_id
1 'polypeptide(L)'
;MNWTTIFAGIAAFVSLVNVFVTIRNNRAQIQAQIISSSRVQWIKEVREIYSNFIKLSTEFHNELLFLRVCDNEENFDKNFNMVRGNLWSSYYQLISYFPKKDSDGRNSEIVSIFNELVNFLEEKLEYSYRDVTFSEFVPSFQELQRYDVPEQYKAMLNIVSDKFSCYMKAEWVRAKLEVEN
;
A
#
# COMPACT_ATOMS: atom_id res chain seq x y z
N MET A 1 -65.71 20.56 14.44
CA MET A 1 -64.42 19.89 14.14
C MET A 1 -63.51 20.13 15.33
N ASN A 2 -63.11 19.08 16.04
CA ASN A 2 -62.42 19.24 17.32
C ASN A 2 -60.92 19.46 17.05
N TRP A 3 -60.36 20.59 17.49
CA TRP A 3 -58.96 20.95 17.25
C TRP A 3 -57.99 19.87 17.72
N THR A 4 -58.35 19.16 18.79
CA THR A 4 -57.63 18.01 19.33
C THR A 4 -57.46 16.86 18.33
N THR A 5 -58.45 16.60 17.48
CA THR A 5 -58.39 15.52 16.47
C THR A 5 -57.45 15.89 15.32
N ILE A 6 -57.40 17.18 14.95
CA ILE A 6 -56.49 17.70 13.93
C ILE A 6 -55.04 17.67 14.44
N PHE A 7 -54.80 18.12 15.67
CA PHE A 7 -53.46 18.07 16.29
C PHE A 7 -52.95 16.63 16.49
N ALA A 8 -53.83 15.70 16.89
CA ALA A 8 -53.47 14.29 17.01
C ALA A 8 -53.08 13.67 15.66
N GLY A 9 -53.79 14.03 14.58
CA GLY A 9 -53.45 13.59 13.22
C GLY A 9 -52.09 14.11 12.73
N ILE A 10 -51.77 15.38 13.00
CA ILE A 10 -50.48 15.99 12.66
C ILE A 10 -49.34 15.33 13.45
N ALA A 11 -49.52 15.10 14.75
CA ALA A 11 -48.52 14.44 15.60
C ALA A 11 -48.22 13.00 15.14
N ALA A 12 -49.25 12.24 14.76
CA ALA A 12 -49.09 10.89 14.23
C ALA A 12 -48.32 10.87 12.89
N PHE A 13 -48.61 11.82 11.99
CA PHE A 13 -47.89 11.96 10.72
C PHE A 13 -46.42 12.35 10.92
N VAL A 14 -46.13 13.31 11.79
CA VAL A 14 -44.75 13.71 12.14
C VAL A 14 -43.98 12.54 12.76
N SER A 15 -44.64 11.74 13.62
CA SER A 15 -44.04 10.54 14.20
C SER A 15 -43.64 9.51 13.13
N LEU A 16 -44.53 9.23 12.16
CA LEU A 16 -44.23 8.31 11.04
C LEU A 16 -43.07 8.80 10.17
N VAL A 17 -43.04 10.10 9.86
CA VAL A 17 -41.93 10.72 9.11
C VAL A 17 -40.62 10.58 9.89
N ASN A 18 -40.64 10.88 11.19
CA ASN A 18 -39.45 10.74 12.04
C ASN A 18 -38.96 9.29 12.13
N VAL A 19 -39.85 8.30 12.20
CA VAL A 19 -39.48 6.87 12.17
C VAL A 19 -38.82 6.53 10.82
N PHE A 20 -39.37 7.01 9.70
CA PHE A 20 -38.80 6.74 8.38
C PHE A 20 -37.43 7.39 8.18
N VAL A 21 -37.27 8.64 8.62
CA VAL A 21 -35.98 9.35 8.64
C VAL A 21 -34.97 8.63 9.54
N THR A 22 -35.39 8.20 10.74
CA THR A 22 -34.54 7.44 11.67
C THR A 22 -34.07 6.12 11.07
N ILE A 23 -34.96 5.36 10.42
CA ILE A 23 -34.60 4.10 9.75
C ILE A 23 -33.58 4.36 8.62
N ARG A 24 -33.79 5.40 7.81
CA ARG A 24 -32.86 5.77 6.73
C ARG A 24 -31.49 6.17 7.28
N ASN A 25 -31.45 7.02 8.30
CA ASN A 25 -30.21 7.46 8.94
C ASN A 25 -29.46 6.29 9.58
N ASN A 26 -30.16 5.40 10.30
CA ASN A 26 -29.54 4.22 10.90
C ASN A 26 -28.94 3.29 9.83
N ARG A 27 -29.60 3.10 8.68
CA ARG A 27 -29.05 2.29 7.58
C ARG A 27 -27.78 2.92 6.99
N ALA A 28 -27.80 4.24 6.76
CA ALA A 28 -26.63 4.96 6.26
C ALA A 28 -25.45 4.86 7.24
N GLN A 29 -25.72 5.05 8.54
CA GLN A 29 -24.71 4.94 9.60
C GLN A 29 -24.11 3.53 9.68
N ILE A 30 -24.93 2.47 9.59
CA ILE A 30 -24.43 1.08 9.58
C ILE A 30 -23.54 0.82 8.35
N GLN A 31 -23.95 1.29 7.17
CA GLN A 31 -23.15 1.16 5.95
C GLN A 31 -21.79 1.87 6.10
N ALA A 32 -21.81 3.09 6.61
CA ALA A 32 -20.60 3.87 6.82
C ALA A 32 -19.64 3.22 7.84
N GLN A 33 -20.19 2.64 8.92
CA GLN A 33 -19.43 1.83 9.87
C GLN A 33 -18.80 0.58 9.24
N ILE A 34 -19.55 -0.12 8.37
CA ILE A 34 -19.04 -1.30 7.66
C ILE A 34 -17.89 -0.91 6.73
N ILE A 35 -18.04 0.15 5.94
CA ILE A 35 -16.99 0.60 5.01
C ILE A 35 -15.76 1.08 5.77
N SER A 36 -15.93 1.87 6.84
CA SER A 36 -14.83 2.29 7.70
C SER A 36 -14.08 1.11 8.31
N SER A 37 -14.80 0.13 8.87
CA SER A 37 -14.22 -1.08 9.44
C SER A 37 -13.44 -1.89 8.40
N SER A 38 -14.01 -2.07 7.21
CA SER A 38 -13.35 -2.74 6.08
C SER A 38 -12.06 -2.01 5.68
N ARG A 39 -12.08 -0.68 5.60
CA ARG A 39 -10.89 0.13 5.28
C ARG A 39 -9.81 0.03 6.36
N VAL A 40 -10.18 0.05 7.64
CA VAL A 40 -9.24 -0.13 8.75
C VAL A 40 -8.59 -1.51 8.72
N GLN A 41 -9.38 -2.56 8.44
CA GLN A 41 -8.86 -3.92 8.30
C GLN A 41 -7.89 -4.04 7.12
N TRP A 42 -8.29 -3.52 5.96
CA TRP A 42 -7.43 -3.42 4.78
C TRP A 42 -6.11 -2.68 5.08
N ILE A 43 -6.15 -1.57 5.83
CA ILE A 43 -4.94 -0.85 6.26
C ILE A 43 -3.98 -1.73 7.05
N LYS A 44 -4.50 -2.57 7.96
CA LYS A 44 -3.66 -3.46 8.80
C LYS A 44 -2.98 -4.52 7.96
N GLU A 45 -3.75 -5.19 7.09
CA GLU A 45 -3.24 -6.26 6.22
C GLU A 45 -2.17 -5.73 5.27
N VAL A 46 -2.43 -4.58 4.63
CA VAL A 46 -1.49 -3.98 3.68
C VAL A 46 -0.19 -3.54 4.37
N ARG A 47 -0.25 -3.05 5.62
CA ARG A 47 0.97 -2.70 6.39
C ARG A 47 1.84 -3.92 6.69
N GLU A 48 1.23 -5.06 7.01
CA GLU A 48 1.96 -6.29 7.27
C GLU A 48 2.66 -6.80 6.01
N ILE A 49 1.94 -6.83 4.89
CA ILE A 49 2.49 -7.23 3.59
C ILE A 49 3.59 -6.27 3.14
N TYR A 50 3.38 -4.96 3.32
CA TYR A 50 4.40 -3.94 3.02
C TYR A 50 5.67 -4.14 3.86
N SER A 51 5.54 -4.42 5.15
CA SER A 51 6.68 -4.68 6.03
C SER A 51 7.49 -5.88 5.54
N ASN A 52 6.81 -6.95 5.12
CA ASN A 52 7.47 -8.13 4.56
C ASN A 52 8.13 -7.81 3.21
N PHE A 53 7.49 -7.04 2.35
CA PHE A 53 8.03 -6.60 1.08
C PHE A 53 9.34 -5.80 1.26
N ILE A 54 9.38 -4.85 2.19
CA ILE A 54 10.60 -4.07 2.49
C ILE A 54 11.71 -4.94 3.09
N LYS A 55 11.35 -5.86 4.00
CA LYS A 55 12.31 -6.81 4.57
C LYS A 55 12.97 -7.65 3.47
N LEU A 56 12.15 -8.27 2.61
CA LEU A 56 12.63 -9.10 1.49
C LEU A 56 13.43 -8.29 0.47
N SER A 57 13.05 -7.04 0.23
CA SER A 57 13.81 -6.12 -0.63
C SER A 57 15.20 -5.86 -0.06
N THR A 58 15.32 -5.77 1.26
CA THR A 58 16.59 -5.52 1.97
C THR A 58 17.46 -6.75 1.97
N GLU A 59 16.88 -7.92 2.25
CA GLU A 59 17.56 -9.21 2.13
C GLU A 59 18.10 -9.39 0.71
N PHE A 60 17.25 -9.20 -0.31
CA PHE A 60 17.68 -9.32 -1.69
C PHE A 60 18.78 -8.33 -2.07
N HIS A 61 18.66 -7.06 -1.65
CA HIS A 61 19.71 -6.07 -1.87
C HIS A 61 21.06 -6.49 -1.27
N ASN A 62 21.05 -7.02 -0.04
CA ASN A 62 22.28 -7.47 0.62
C ASN A 62 22.90 -8.64 -0.14
N GLU A 63 22.09 -9.63 -0.54
CA GLU A 63 22.58 -10.76 -1.35
C GLU A 63 23.23 -10.28 -2.67
N LEU A 64 22.69 -9.24 -3.31
CA LEU A 64 23.29 -8.62 -4.50
C LEU A 64 24.69 -8.03 -4.25
N LEU A 65 24.94 -7.50 -3.04
CA LEU A 65 26.25 -6.95 -2.68
C LEU A 65 27.31 -8.05 -2.47
N PHE A 66 26.89 -9.27 -2.13
CA PHE A 66 27.78 -10.39 -1.82
C PHE A 66 27.85 -11.48 -2.90
N LEU A 67 27.20 -11.26 -4.04
CA LEU A 67 26.92 -12.27 -5.06
C LEU A 67 28.14 -13.11 -5.47
N ARG A 68 29.31 -12.49 -5.71
CA ARG A 68 30.55 -13.23 -6.05
C ARG A 68 31.40 -13.68 -4.87
N VAL A 69 31.23 -13.10 -3.70
CA VAL A 69 31.96 -13.53 -2.50
C VAL A 69 31.39 -14.87 -2.01
N CYS A 70 30.08 -15.05 -2.17
CA CYS A 70 29.33 -16.22 -1.75
C CYS A 70 29.08 -17.25 -2.87
N ASP A 71 29.48 -17.01 -4.12
CA ASP A 71 29.34 -17.97 -5.24
C ASP A 71 29.97 -19.36 -4.96
N ASN A 72 30.94 -19.41 -4.03
CA ASN A 72 31.58 -20.67 -3.60
C ASN A 72 30.88 -21.33 -2.38
N GLU A 73 29.84 -20.73 -1.82
CA GLU A 73 29.07 -21.31 -0.71
C GLU A 73 28.09 -22.36 -1.22
N GLU A 74 28.10 -23.52 -0.56
CA GLU A 74 27.14 -24.58 -0.81
C GLU A 74 25.72 -24.05 -0.52
N ASN A 75 24.88 -23.98 -1.57
CA ASN A 75 23.49 -23.47 -1.58
C ASN A 75 23.30 -21.95 -1.78
N PHE A 76 24.32 -21.16 -2.12
CA PHE A 76 24.14 -19.74 -2.39
C PHE A 76 23.05 -19.48 -3.44
N ASP A 77 23.15 -20.09 -4.63
CA ASP A 77 22.16 -19.97 -5.70
C ASP A 77 20.73 -20.31 -5.25
N LYS A 78 20.58 -21.32 -4.39
CA LYS A 78 19.29 -21.75 -3.88
C LYS A 78 18.71 -20.69 -2.94
N ASN A 79 19.51 -20.17 -2.03
CA ASN A 79 19.09 -19.14 -1.07
C ASN A 79 18.78 -17.83 -1.79
N PHE A 80 19.64 -17.41 -2.71
CA PHE A 80 19.48 -16.23 -3.54
C PHE A 80 18.14 -16.27 -4.32
N ASN A 81 17.89 -17.37 -5.04
CA ASN A 81 16.65 -17.53 -5.80
C ASN A 81 15.41 -17.65 -4.91
N MET A 82 15.53 -18.21 -3.70
CA MET A 82 14.44 -18.25 -2.73
C MET A 82 14.08 -16.86 -2.23
N VAL A 83 15.08 -16.03 -1.88
CA VAL A 83 14.87 -14.64 -1.46
C VAL A 83 14.21 -13.83 -2.58
N ARG A 84 14.73 -13.95 -3.82
CA ARG A 84 14.15 -13.30 -5.00
C ARG A 84 12.71 -13.74 -5.24
N GLY A 85 12.44 -15.05 -5.18
CA GLY A 85 11.09 -15.60 -5.35
C GLY A 85 10.11 -15.10 -4.28
N ASN A 86 10.55 -15.04 -3.03
CA ASN A 86 9.76 -14.51 -1.92
C ASN A 86 9.48 -13.01 -2.10
N LEU A 87 10.47 -12.22 -2.53
CA LEU A 87 10.31 -10.80 -2.84
C LEU A 87 9.22 -10.60 -3.91
N TRP A 88 9.29 -11.32 -5.03
CA TRP A 88 8.28 -11.25 -6.08
C TRP A 88 6.89 -11.68 -5.60
N SER A 89 6.80 -12.74 -4.81
CA SER A 89 5.54 -13.18 -4.21
C SER A 89 4.93 -12.08 -3.33
N SER A 90 5.73 -11.49 -2.44
CA SER A 90 5.29 -10.40 -1.56
C SER A 90 4.92 -9.14 -2.33
N TYR A 91 5.63 -8.82 -3.41
CA TYR A 91 5.30 -7.72 -4.32
C TYR A 91 3.95 -7.93 -5.00
N TYR A 92 3.72 -9.11 -5.60
CA TYR A 92 2.45 -9.41 -6.28
C TYR A 92 1.28 -9.44 -5.30
N GLN A 93 1.51 -9.96 -4.08
CA GLN A 93 0.53 -9.88 -3.01
C GLN A 93 0.24 -8.42 -2.66
N LEU A 94 1.26 -7.57 -2.49
CA LEU A 94 1.09 -6.16 -2.14
C LEU A 94 0.28 -5.41 -3.20
N ILE A 95 0.66 -5.47 -4.47
CA ILE A 95 -0.03 -4.72 -5.53
C ILE A 95 -1.46 -5.21 -5.77
N SER A 96 -1.79 -6.45 -5.40
CA SER A 96 -3.16 -6.98 -5.52
C SER A 96 -4.18 -6.25 -4.64
N TYR A 97 -3.72 -5.60 -3.55
CA TYR A 97 -4.55 -4.75 -2.69
C TYR A 97 -4.87 -3.37 -3.28
N PHE A 98 -4.26 -3.02 -4.42
CA PHE A 98 -4.39 -1.73 -5.09
C PHE A 98 -5.00 -1.91 -6.48
N PRO A 99 -6.33 -1.88 -6.61
CA PRO A 99 -6.98 -2.07 -7.91
C PRO A 99 -6.62 -0.93 -8.88
N LYS A 100 -6.32 -1.29 -10.13
CA LYS A 100 -5.96 -0.36 -11.23
C LYS A 100 -7.08 0.60 -11.64
N LYS A 101 -8.33 0.29 -11.30
CA LYS A 101 -9.49 1.17 -11.55
C LYS A 101 -9.74 1.97 -10.28
N ASP A 102 -8.95 3.01 -10.09
CA ASP A 102 -9.23 4.07 -9.13
C ASP A 102 -9.63 5.36 -9.87
N SER A 103 -10.56 6.10 -9.28
CA SER A 103 -11.09 7.32 -9.90
C SER A 103 -10.11 8.49 -9.85
N ASP A 104 -9.09 8.41 -8.99
CA ASP A 104 -8.20 9.51 -8.66
C ASP A 104 -6.70 9.19 -8.80
N GLY A 105 -6.34 8.04 -9.38
CA GLY A 105 -4.96 7.67 -9.74
C GLY A 105 -4.01 7.33 -8.58
N ARG A 106 -4.41 7.51 -7.32
CA ARG A 106 -3.53 7.32 -6.15
C ARG A 106 -3.07 5.87 -5.94
N ASN A 107 -3.92 4.88 -6.27
CA ASN A 107 -3.51 3.47 -6.28
C ASN A 107 -2.46 3.22 -7.37
N SER A 108 -2.65 3.80 -8.56
CA SER A 108 -1.68 3.65 -9.64
C SER A 108 -0.32 4.27 -9.28
N GLU A 109 -0.33 5.42 -8.60
CA GLU A 109 0.89 6.09 -8.14
C GLU A 109 1.64 5.24 -7.11
N ILE A 110 0.92 4.62 -6.16
CA ILE A 110 1.57 3.80 -5.13
C ILE A 110 2.05 2.46 -5.67
N VAL A 111 1.32 1.85 -6.60
CA VAL A 111 1.81 0.67 -7.32
C VAL A 111 3.06 1.02 -8.12
N SER A 112 3.08 2.17 -8.79
CA SER A 112 4.25 2.63 -9.53
C SER A 112 5.49 2.70 -8.65
N ILE A 113 5.38 3.24 -7.42
CA ILE A 113 6.57 3.33 -6.56
C ILE A 113 7.07 1.96 -6.07
N PHE A 114 6.18 0.99 -5.86
CA PHE A 114 6.60 -0.39 -5.56
C PHE A 114 7.30 -1.03 -6.75
N ASN A 115 6.80 -0.78 -7.97
CA ASN A 115 7.42 -1.25 -9.19
C ASN A 115 8.83 -0.70 -9.36
N GLU A 116 9.03 0.60 -9.09
CA GLU A 116 10.36 1.22 -9.17
C GLU A 116 11.36 0.52 -8.22
N LEU A 117 10.94 0.10 -7.02
CA LEU A 117 11.84 -0.59 -6.08
C LEU A 117 12.26 -1.96 -6.62
N VAL A 118 11.31 -2.73 -7.14
CA VAL A 118 11.60 -4.04 -7.74
C VAL A 118 12.46 -3.89 -8.98
N ASN A 119 12.13 -2.94 -9.87
CA ASN A 119 12.92 -2.65 -11.06
C ASN A 119 14.35 -2.26 -10.71
N PHE A 120 14.55 -1.38 -9.73
CA PHE A 120 15.89 -1.01 -9.26
C PHE A 120 16.72 -2.22 -8.82
N LEU A 121 16.10 -3.16 -8.08
CA LEU A 121 16.79 -4.36 -7.60
C LEU A 121 17.10 -5.34 -8.74
N GLU A 122 16.19 -5.50 -9.69
CA GLU A 122 16.37 -6.35 -10.88
C GLU A 122 17.40 -5.77 -11.85
N GLU A 123 17.43 -4.44 -12.03
CA GLU A 123 18.47 -3.74 -12.78
C GLU A 123 19.84 -3.95 -12.15
N LYS A 124 19.94 -3.86 -10.81
CA LYS A 124 21.18 -4.20 -10.11
C LYS A 124 21.57 -5.66 -10.31
N LEU A 125 20.63 -6.59 -10.25
CA LEU A 125 20.92 -8.00 -10.56
C LEU A 125 21.47 -8.14 -11.98
N GLU A 126 20.81 -7.58 -12.99
CA GLU A 126 21.27 -7.66 -14.37
C GLU A 126 22.67 -7.04 -14.53
N TYR A 127 22.91 -5.89 -13.90
CA TYR A 127 24.19 -5.21 -13.92
C TYR A 127 25.29 -6.02 -13.21
N SER A 128 24.97 -6.73 -12.13
CA SER A 128 25.93 -7.54 -11.38
C SER A 128 26.59 -8.63 -12.23
N TYR A 129 25.92 -9.09 -13.30
CA TYR A 129 26.52 -10.02 -14.26
C TYR A 129 27.65 -9.39 -15.09
N ARG A 130 27.69 -8.05 -15.19
CA ARG A 130 28.67 -7.26 -15.95
C ARG A 130 29.75 -6.66 -15.05
N ASP A 131 29.35 -5.97 -13.97
CA ASP A 131 30.24 -5.39 -12.97
C ASP A 131 29.64 -5.53 -11.56
N VAL A 132 30.37 -6.23 -10.70
CA VAL A 132 29.99 -6.56 -9.32
C VAL A 132 30.31 -5.46 -8.31
N THR A 133 31.15 -4.50 -8.70
CA THR A 133 31.47 -3.35 -7.84
C THR A 133 30.37 -2.29 -7.90
N PHE A 134 29.47 -2.39 -8.89
CA PHE A 134 28.43 -1.42 -9.19
C PHE A 134 28.98 -0.01 -9.43
N SER A 135 30.28 0.12 -9.73
CA SER A 135 30.98 1.41 -9.73
C SER A 135 30.39 2.42 -10.71
N GLU A 136 29.87 1.93 -11.84
CA GLU A 136 29.23 2.72 -12.89
C GLU A 136 27.73 2.37 -13.03
N PHE A 137 27.12 1.80 -11.99
CA PHE A 137 25.69 1.47 -12.02
C PHE A 137 24.84 2.74 -12.09
N VAL A 138 24.02 2.84 -13.14
CA VAL A 138 23.07 3.94 -13.34
C VAL A 138 21.64 3.37 -13.34
N PRO A 139 20.81 3.67 -12.33
CA PRO A 139 19.43 3.19 -12.28
C PRO A 139 18.54 3.92 -13.29
N SER A 140 17.52 3.23 -13.80
CA SER A 140 16.52 3.85 -14.69
C SER A 140 15.68 4.90 -13.96
N PHE A 141 15.44 4.70 -12.66
CA PHE A 141 14.70 5.64 -11.83
C PHE A 141 15.51 6.92 -11.61
N GLN A 142 15.15 7.97 -12.34
CA GLN A 142 15.91 9.23 -12.44
C GLN A 142 16.17 9.90 -11.08
N GLU A 143 15.23 9.79 -10.14
CA GLU A 143 15.40 10.37 -8.80
C GLU A 143 16.59 9.76 -8.03
N LEU A 144 17.05 8.57 -8.39
CA LEU A 144 18.19 7.89 -7.78
C LEU A 144 19.54 8.29 -8.39
N GLN A 145 19.57 8.81 -9.61
CA GLN A 145 20.81 9.15 -10.33
C GLN A 145 21.61 10.28 -9.67
N ARG A 146 20.98 11.06 -8.79
CA ARG A 146 21.64 12.12 -7.99
C ARG A 146 22.39 11.58 -6.76
N TYR A 147 22.24 10.30 -6.44
CA TYR A 147 22.89 9.67 -5.28
C TYR A 147 24.04 8.78 -5.74
N ASP A 148 25.10 8.76 -4.94
CA ASP A 148 26.17 7.78 -5.09
C ASP A 148 25.61 6.36 -4.96
N VAL A 149 26.18 5.43 -5.73
CA VAL A 149 25.71 4.03 -5.81
C VAL A 149 25.45 3.36 -4.45
N PRO A 150 26.30 3.55 -3.42
CA PRO A 150 26.05 2.98 -2.09
C PRO A 150 24.80 3.55 -1.40
N GLU A 151 24.45 4.82 -1.67
CA GLU A 151 23.32 5.51 -1.05
C GLU A 151 22.00 5.32 -1.82
N GLN A 152 22.06 4.90 -3.08
CA GLN A 152 20.87 4.75 -3.94
C GLN A 152 19.80 3.84 -3.34
N TYR A 153 20.18 2.72 -2.73
CA TYR A 153 19.20 1.80 -2.14
C TYR A 153 18.48 2.43 -0.93
N LYS A 154 19.23 3.09 -0.06
CA LYS A 154 18.68 3.81 1.09
C LYS A 154 17.78 4.95 0.65
N ALA A 155 18.19 5.72 -0.37
CA ALA A 155 17.35 6.75 -0.97
C ALA A 155 16.04 6.15 -1.51
N MET A 156 16.12 5.01 -2.20
CA MET A 156 14.95 4.32 -2.73
C MET A 156 13.98 3.88 -1.64
N LEU A 157 14.50 3.25 -0.57
CA LEU A 157 13.69 2.86 0.58
C LEU A 157 13.00 4.04 1.26
N ASN A 158 13.67 5.19 1.37
CA ASN A 158 13.09 6.40 1.92
C ASN A 158 11.93 6.90 1.04
N ILE A 159 12.14 6.99 -0.27
CA ILE A 159 11.11 7.46 -1.21
C ILE A 159 9.87 6.55 -1.16
N VAL A 160 10.06 5.23 -1.19
CA VAL A 160 8.98 4.24 -1.11
C VAL A 160 8.24 4.36 0.23
N SER A 161 8.99 4.45 1.34
CA SER A 161 8.42 4.52 2.69
C SER A 161 7.65 5.81 2.95
N ASP A 162 8.15 6.94 2.46
CA ASP A 162 7.49 8.23 2.61
C ASP A 162 6.19 8.28 1.81
N LYS A 163 6.24 7.89 0.52
CA LYS A 163 5.05 7.86 -0.35
C LYS A 163 3.99 6.91 0.21
N PHE A 164 4.39 5.71 0.65
CA PHE A 164 3.45 4.76 1.24
C PHE A 164 2.87 5.27 2.56
N SER A 165 3.69 5.85 3.44
CA SER A 165 3.22 6.40 4.71
C SER A 165 2.22 7.54 4.53
N CYS A 166 2.48 8.45 3.59
CA CYS A 166 1.56 9.51 3.21
C CYS A 166 0.23 8.95 2.68
N TYR A 167 0.30 7.96 1.78
CA TYR A 167 -0.89 7.29 1.24
C TYR A 167 -1.72 6.63 2.36
N MET A 168 -1.09 5.84 3.23
CA MET A 168 -1.78 5.15 4.33
C MET A 168 -2.39 6.13 5.35
N LYS A 169 -1.74 7.28 5.58
CA LYS A 169 -2.30 8.34 6.42
C LYS A 169 -3.55 8.95 5.80
N ALA A 170 -3.57 9.18 4.48
CA ALA A 170 -4.75 9.67 3.78
C ALA A 170 -5.92 8.68 3.86
N GLU A 171 -5.66 7.39 3.66
CA GLU A 171 -6.66 6.33 3.80
C GLU A 171 -7.21 6.20 5.22
N TRP A 172 -6.36 6.37 6.23
CA TRP A 172 -6.78 6.42 7.63
C TRP A 172 -7.70 7.60 7.94
N VAL A 173 -7.39 8.79 7.42
CA VAL A 173 -8.25 9.97 7.58
C VAL A 173 -9.60 9.74 6.91
N ARG A 174 -9.63 9.13 5.72
CA ARG A 174 -10.88 8.77 5.03
C ARG A 174 -11.72 7.78 5.81
N ALA A 175 -11.10 6.76 6.42
CA ALA A 175 -11.80 5.82 7.28
C ALA A 175 -12.53 6.51 8.45
N LYS A 176 -11.92 7.57 9.02
CA LYS A 176 -12.55 8.35 10.09
C LYS A 176 -13.71 9.20 9.59
N LEU A 177 -13.49 9.91 8.49
CA LEU A 177 -14.51 10.78 7.89
C LEU A 177 -15.75 10.02 7.43
N GLU A 178 -15.64 8.74 7.08
CA GLU A 178 -16.81 7.93 6.77
C GLU A 178 -17.72 7.71 7.99
N VAL A 179 -17.19 7.65 9.21
CA VAL A 179 -18.01 7.45 10.43
C VAL A 179 -18.66 8.74 10.91
N GLU A 180 -18.08 9.89 10.54
CA GLU A 180 -18.52 11.22 10.98
C GLU A 180 -19.60 11.84 10.07
N ASN A 181 -19.84 11.27 8.87
CA ASN A 181 -20.87 11.69 7.91
C ASN A 181 -22.08 10.75 7.90
#